data_AF-A0A961J6K6-F1
#
_entry.id   AF-A0A961J6K6-F1
#
_cell.length_a   1.000
_cell.length_b   1.000
_cell.length_c   1.000
_cell.angle_alpha   90.00
_cell.angle_beta   90.00
_cell.angle_gamma   90.00
#
_symmetry.space_group_name_H-M   'P 1'
#
loop_
_entity.id
_entity.type
_entity.pdbx_description
1 polymer ?
#
loop_
_entity_poly.entity_id
_entity_poly.type
_entity_poly.pdbx_seq_one_letter_code
_entity_poly.pdbx_strand_id
1 'polypeptide(L)' 'MPPQGVGPQDLKNFDEAVASVGCTLVTEADYLPVELQTGLTLEQLQEIAAFKVAAKEAVKLENGGIKLITGACA' A
#
# COMPACT_ATOMS: atom_id res chain seq x y z
N MET A 1 11.01 -2.75 10.19
CA MET A 1 9.95 -2.89 11.20
C MET A 1 8.67 -2.34 10.59
N PRO A 2 7.49 -2.92 10.88
CA PRO A 2 6.22 -2.36 10.41
C PRO A 2 6.01 -0.95 10.96
N PRO A 3 5.23 -0.09 10.28
CA PRO A 3 4.93 1.26 10.74
C PRO A 3 4.28 1.29 12.13
N GLN A 4 4.43 2.40 12.84
CA GLN A 4 3.84 2.51 14.18
C GLN A 4 2.32 2.49 14.09
N GLY A 5 1.68 1.71 14.97
CA GLY A 5 0.22 1.56 14.97
C GLY A 5 -0.35 0.74 13.80
N VAL A 6 0.50 0.11 12.98
CA VAL A 6 0.07 -0.79 11.89
C VAL A 6 0.33 -2.24 12.30
N GLY A 7 -0.75 -3.01 12.42
CA GLY A 7 -0.72 -4.43 12.73
C GLY A 7 -0.62 -5.33 11.48
N PRO A 8 -0.41 -6.65 11.66
CA PRO A 8 -0.40 -7.60 10.55
C PRO A 8 -1.70 -7.66 9.75
N GLN A 9 -2.85 -7.41 10.40
CA GLN A 9 -4.14 -7.36 9.71
C GLN A 9 -4.24 -6.13 8.82
N ASP A 10 -3.74 -4.97 9.27
CA ASP A 10 -3.73 -3.73 8.49
C ASP A 10 -2.88 -3.88 7.22
N LEU A 11 -1.74 -4.58 7.32
CA LEU A 11 -0.91 -4.91 6.15
C LEU A 11 -1.64 -5.78 5.13
N LYS A 12 -2.49 -6.70 5.57
CA LYS A 12 -3.31 -7.53 4.68
C LYS A 12 -4.44 -6.72 4.05
N ASN A 13 -5.15 -5.95 4.86
CA ASN A 13 -6.21 -5.07 4.39
C ASN A 13 -5.68 -4.06 3.37
N PHE A 14 -4.46 -3.56 3.58
CA PHE A 14 -3.75 -2.73 2.61
C PHE A 14 -3.55 -3.45 1.28
N ASP A 15 -2.99 -4.67 1.28
CA ASP A 15 -2.74 -5.43 0.05
C ASP A 15 -4.05 -5.70 -0.72
N GLU A 16 -5.12 -6.06 -0.01
CA GLU A 16 -6.45 -6.29 -0.59
C GLU A 16 -7.04 -5.01 -1.17
N ALA A 17 -6.93 -3.89 -0.46
CA ALA A 17 -7.43 -2.61 -0.91
C ALA A 17 -6.66 -2.09 -2.13
N VAL A 18 -5.34 -2.21 -2.15
CA VAL A 18 -4.51 -1.85 -3.30
C VAL A 18 -4.82 -2.75 -4.51
N ALA A 19 -5.07 -4.03 -4.30
CA ALA A 19 -5.52 -4.93 -5.38
C ALA A 19 -6.86 -4.49 -5.97
N SER A 20 -7.80 -4.02 -5.14
CA SER A 20 -9.12 -3.54 -5.59
C SER A 20 -9.04 -2.32 -6.52
N VAL A 21 -7.98 -1.52 -6.44
CA VAL A 21 -7.77 -0.28 -7.22
C VAL A 21 -6.75 -0.44 -8.34
N GLY A 22 -6.35 -1.68 -8.67
CA GLY A 22 -5.45 -1.96 -9.80
C GLY A 22 -3.97 -2.05 -9.43
N CYS A 23 -3.66 -2.42 -8.18
CA CYS A 23 -2.33 -2.81 -7.71
C CYS A 23 -1.27 -1.70 -7.66
N THR A 24 -1.64 -0.47 -7.99
CA THR A 24 -0.71 0.64 -8.19
C THR A 24 -1.19 1.86 -7.44
N LEU A 25 -0.27 2.53 -6.73
CA LEU A 25 -0.51 3.80 -6.06
C LEU A 25 0.54 4.81 -6.55
N VAL A 26 0.13 5.79 -7.34
CA VAL A 26 1.03 6.79 -7.94
C VAL A 26 0.84 8.14 -7.29
N THR A 27 -0.41 8.58 -7.21
CA THR A 27 -0.81 9.90 -6.73
C THR A 27 -1.62 9.78 -5.46
N GLU A 28 -1.77 10.88 -4.75
CA GLU A 28 -2.61 10.95 -3.53
C GLU A 28 -4.05 10.48 -3.79
N ALA A 29 -4.57 10.69 -5.00
CA ALA A 29 -5.90 10.23 -5.40
C ALA A 29 -6.03 8.69 -5.40
N ASP A 30 -4.94 7.96 -5.65
CA ASP A 30 -4.94 6.49 -5.61
C ASP A 30 -5.01 5.97 -4.16
N TYR A 31 -4.55 6.77 -3.19
CA TYR A 31 -4.60 6.42 -1.77
C TYR A 31 -5.98 6.63 -1.14
N LEU A 32 -6.78 7.57 -1.64
CA LEU A 32 -8.13 7.84 -1.13
C LEU A 32 -9.03 6.60 -1.03
N PRO A 33 -9.20 5.77 -2.08
CA PRO A 33 -10.00 4.56 -1.97
C PRO A 33 -9.40 3.54 -0.99
N VAL A 34 -8.07 3.50 -0.83
CA VAL A 34 -7.39 2.61 0.12
C VAL A 34 -7.63 3.07 1.56
N GLU A 35 -7.57 4.37 1.83
CA GLU A 35 -7.90 4.98 3.13
C GLU A 35 -9.35 4.66 3.51
N LEU A 36 -10.31 4.81 2.58
CA LEU A 36 -11.72 4.50 2.82
C LEU A 36 -11.96 3.01 3.13
N GLN A 37 -11.23 2.10 2.49
CA GLN A 37 -11.42 0.66 2.68
C GLN A 37 -10.75 0.13 3.95
N THR A 38 -9.59 0.69 4.30
CA THR A 38 -8.77 0.19 5.42
C THR A 38 -9.01 0.94 6.72
N GLY A 39 -9.49 2.19 6.66
CA GLY A 39 -9.60 3.10 7.80
C GLY A 39 -8.25 3.67 8.28
N LEU A 40 -7.16 3.41 7.55
CA LEU A 40 -5.82 3.91 7.85
C LEU A 40 -5.63 5.31 7.29
N THR A 41 -4.86 6.15 7.97
CA THR A 41 -4.54 7.49 7.46
C THR A 41 -3.60 7.42 6.25
N LEU A 42 -3.65 8.43 5.39
CA LEU A 42 -2.68 8.59 4.30
C LEU A 42 -1.22 8.41 4.74
N GLU A 43 -0.83 8.94 5.90
CA GLU A 43 0.53 8.80 6.44
C GLU A 43 0.86 7.32 6.70
N GLN A 44 -0.03 6.58 7.36
CA GLN A 44 0.14 5.15 7.59
C GLN A 44 0.20 4.37 6.29
N LEU A 45 -0.63 4.71 5.30
CA LEU A 45 -0.61 4.06 3.98
C LEU A 45 0.71 4.29 3.25
N GLN A 46 1.27 5.50 3.32
CA GLN A 46 2.58 5.81 2.73
C GLN A 46 3.72 5.09 3.45
N GLU A 47 3.66 4.98 4.77
CA GLU A 47 4.62 4.19 5.54
C GLU A 47 4.52 2.68 5.21
N ILE A 48 3.31 2.15 5.05
CA ILE A 48 3.10 0.76 4.60
C ILE A 48 3.66 0.57 3.19
N ALA A 49 3.36 1.47 2.25
CA ALA A 49 3.89 1.42 0.90
C ALA A 49 5.43 1.40 0.89
N ALA A 50 6.07 2.27 1.69
CA ALA A 50 7.52 2.29 1.85
C ALA A 50 8.06 0.99 2.48
N PHE A 51 7.36 0.47 3.50
CA PHE A 51 7.68 -0.80 4.14
C PHE A 51 7.61 -1.97 3.14
N LYS A 52 6.56 -2.06 2.32
CA LYS A 52 6.37 -3.09 1.28
C LYS A 52 7.48 -3.03 0.22
N VAL A 53 7.91 -1.83 -0.19
CA VAL A 53 9.07 -1.67 -1.08
C VAL A 53 10.34 -2.19 -0.42
N ALA A 54 10.59 -1.82 0.84
CA ALA A 54 11.77 -2.28 1.58
C ALA A 54 11.78 -3.81 1.79
N ALA A 55 10.60 -4.40 1.96
CA ALA A 55 10.39 -5.85 2.07
C ALA A 55 10.48 -6.59 0.71
N LYS A 56 10.65 -5.87 -0.41
CA LYS A 56 10.60 -6.40 -1.79
C LYS A 56 9.25 -7.03 -2.16
N GLU A 57 8.18 -6.55 -1.52
CA GLU A 57 6.79 -6.93 -1.81
C GLU A 57 6.10 -5.92 -2.75
N ALA A 58 6.78 -4.81 -3.03
CA ALA A 58 6.38 -3.78 -3.97
C ALA A 58 7.61 -3.22 -4.71
N VAL A 59 7.39 -2.64 -5.88
CA VAL A 59 8.42 -1.93 -6.65
C VAL A 59 8.06 -0.46 -6.78
N LYS A 60 9.09 0.41 -6.79
CA LYS A 60 8.90 1.82 -7.13
C LYS A 60 8.71 1.97 -8.63
N LEU A 61 7.78 2.81 -9.03
CA LEU A 61 7.55 3.17 -10.43
C LEU A 61 8.34 4.42 -10.83
N GLU A 62 8.68 4.52 -12.11
CA GLU A 62 9.47 5.62 -12.67
C GLU A 62 8.77 6.98 -12.55
N ASN A 63 7.44 6.99 -12.54
CA ASN A 63 6.60 8.19 -12.42
C ASN A 63 6.37 8.65 -10.97
N GLY A 64 7.01 8.03 -9.99
CA GLY A 64 6.77 8.30 -8.57
C GLY A 64 5.50 7.58 -8.10
N GLY A 65 5.68 6.45 -7.45
CA GLY A 65 4.60 5.58 -7.01
C GLY A 65 5.11 4.21 -6.64
N ILE A 66 4.20 3.32 -6.23
CA ILE A 66 4.49 1.91 -5.99
C ILE A 66 3.53 1.00 -6.74
N LYS A 67 4.01 -0.17 -7.09
CA LYS A 67 3.17 -1.30 -7.52
C LYS A 67 3.44 -2.49 -6.62
N LEU A 68 2.38 -3.08 -6.04
CA LEU A 68 2.51 -4.34 -5.32
C LEU A 68 2.85 -5.47 -6.31
N ILE A 69 3.70 -6.39 -5.88
CA ILE A 69 4.12 -7.58 -6.66
C ILE A 69 3.87 -8.88 -5.88
N THR A 70 2.92 -8.83 -4.95
CA THR A 70 2.55 -9.91 -4.03
C THR A 70 1.05 -10.07 -3.96
N GLY A 71 0.58 -11.20 -3.42
CA GLY A 71 -0.85 -11.48 -3.28
C GLY A 71 -1.58 -11.48 -4.62
N ALA A 72 -2.72 -10.80 -4.68
CA ALA A 72 -3.51 -10.64 -5.91
C ALA A 72 -2.86 -9.73 -6.97
N CYS A 73 -1.74 -9.08 -6.64
CA CYS A 73 -1.01 -8.16 -7.50
C CYS A 73 0.27 -8.75 -8.11
N ALA A 74 0.52 -10.05 -7.90
CA ALA A 74 1.65 -10.79 -8.45
C ALA A 74 1.36 -11.36 -9.84
#